data_AF-A0A6A4IGS0-F1
#
_entry.id   AF-A0A6A4IGS0-F1
#
_cell.length_a   1.000
_cell.length_b   1.000
_cell.length_c   1.000
_cell.angle_alpha   90.00
_cell.angle_beta   90.00
_cell.angle_gamma   90.00
#
_symmetry.space_group_name_H-M   'P 1'
#
loop_
_entity.id
_entity.type
_entity.pdbx_description
1 polymer ?
#
loop_
_entity_poly.entity_id
_entity_poly.type
_entity_poly.pdbx_seq_one_letter_code
_entity_poly.pdbx_strand_id
1 'polypeptide(L)'
;PTKRKLRSLYVPNNVEASRVIAIAAEADRDVAKYDKEIQRLETVLIELKRQRQDFKRHRDEMHTLLSPARRLPVEVLEQVFDIACLSDFGITVTQNSVDALTLKLSQVCSVWREIVQSRPVLW
;
A
#
# COMPACT_ATOMS: atom_id res chain seq x y z
N PRO A 1 -14.78 -39.25 23.59
CA PRO A 1 -14.54 -39.87 24.92
C PRO A 1 -13.75 -38.99 25.90
N THR A 2 -12.73 -38.26 25.44
CA THR A 2 -11.80 -37.44 26.25
C THR A 2 -12.41 -36.19 26.90
N LYS A 3 -13.30 -35.47 26.21
CA LYS A 3 -13.93 -34.23 26.74
C LYS A 3 -14.79 -34.44 28.00
N ARG A 4 -15.37 -35.63 28.18
CA ARG A 4 -16.20 -35.97 29.35
C ARG A 4 -15.37 -36.30 30.59
N LYS A 5 -14.21 -36.95 30.40
CA LYS A 5 -13.24 -37.26 31.47
C LYS A 5 -12.51 -36.01 31.99
N LEU A 6 -12.31 -35.00 31.13
CA LEU A 6 -11.72 -33.70 31.49
C LEU A 6 -12.57 -32.88 32.48
N ARG A 7 -13.85 -33.23 32.69
CA ARG A 7 -14.79 -32.51 33.57
C ARG A 7 -15.24 -33.33 34.80
N SER A 8 -14.58 -34.44 35.10
CA SER A 8 -14.86 -35.27 36.29
C SER A 8 -13.61 -35.43 37.15
N LEU A 9 -13.76 -35.89 38.41
CA LEU A 9 -12.68 -36.29 39.33
C LEU A 9 -11.90 -37.55 38.88
N TYR A 10 -11.80 -37.79 37.57
CA TYR A 10 -11.18 -38.97 37.01
C TYR A 10 -9.66 -38.85 37.09
N VAL A 11 -9.04 -39.78 37.79
CA VAL A 11 -7.58 -39.90 37.88
C VAL A 11 -7.15 -41.07 36.99
N PRO A 12 -6.33 -40.84 35.95
CA PRO A 12 -5.81 -41.92 35.12
C PRO A 12 -4.94 -42.86 35.94
N ASN A 13 -4.98 -44.16 35.61
CA ASN A 13 -3.99 -45.09 36.16
C ASN A 13 -2.59 -44.83 35.53
N ASN A 14 -1.54 -45.44 36.09
CA ASN A 14 -0.16 -45.16 35.68
C ASN A 14 0.11 -45.44 34.17
N VAL A 15 -0.52 -46.47 33.61
CA VAL A 15 -0.40 -46.81 32.18
C VAL A 15 -1.11 -45.79 31.30
N GLU A 16 -2.31 -45.37 31.70
CA GLU A 16 -3.07 -44.33 31.00
C GLU A 16 -2.37 -42.97 31.07
N ALA A 17 -1.83 -42.59 32.24
CA ALA A 17 -1.06 -41.38 32.42
C ALA A 17 0.18 -41.36 31.50
N SER A 18 0.92 -42.47 31.45
CA SER A 18 2.09 -42.61 30.57
C SER A 18 1.72 -42.45 29.09
N ARG A 19 0.60 -43.03 28.64
CA ARG A 19 0.10 -42.88 27.26
C ARG A 19 -0.32 -41.44 26.96
N VAL A 20 -1.01 -40.79 27.89
CA VAL A 20 -1.43 -39.38 27.73
C VAL A 20 -0.22 -38.46 27.66
N ILE A 21 0.80 -38.66 28.50
CA ILE A 21 2.05 -37.90 28.46
C ILE A 21 2.76 -38.09 27.13
N ALA A 22 2.85 -39.32 26.62
CA ALA A 22 3.49 -39.59 25.33
C ALA A 22 2.79 -38.87 24.16
N ILE A 23 1.45 -38.90 24.14
CA ILE A 23 0.64 -38.19 23.13
C ILE A 23 0.80 -36.68 23.26
N ALA A 24 0.78 -36.14 24.49
CA ALA A 24 0.99 -34.71 24.72
C ALA A 24 2.38 -34.28 24.23
N ALA A 25 3.43 -35.04 24.55
CA ALA A 25 4.79 -34.76 24.09
C ALA A 25 4.94 -34.85 22.56
N GLU A 26 4.16 -35.71 21.89
CA GLU A 26 4.10 -35.76 20.42
C GLU A 26 3.41 -34.53 19.85
N ALA A 27 2.27 -34.15 20.41
CA ALA A 27 1.57 -32.93 20.01
C ALA A 27 2.44 -31.68 20.21
N ASP A 28 3.19 -31.59 21.31
CA ASP A 28 4.09 -30.47 21.59
C ASP A 28 5.23 -30.39 20.55
N ARG A 29 5.77 -31.54 20.10
CA ARG A 29 6.77 -31.59 19.02
C ARG A 29 6.19 -31.11 17.69
N ASP A 30 4.98 -31.53 17.37
CA ASP A 30 4.31 -31.11 16.13
C ASP A 30 3.98 -29.62 16.16
N VAL A 31 3.50 -29.09 17.28
CA VAL A 31 3.27 -27.64 17.47
C VAL A 31 4.57 -26.87 17.25
N ALA A 32 5.66 -27.26 17.91
CA ALA A 32 6.95 -26.59 17.75
C ALA A 32 7.46 -26.64 16.29
N LYS A 33 7.22 -27.75 15.59
CA LYS A 33 7.55 -27.89 14.16
C LYS A 33 6.74 -26.92 13.30
N TYR A 34 5.44 -26.82 13.53
CA TYR A 34 4.57 -25.91 12.78
C TYR A 34 4.88 -24.45 13.09
N ASP A 35 5.14 -24.08 14.34
CA ASP A 35 5.53 -22.72 14.72
C ASP A 35 6.80 -22.28 13.98
N LYS A 36 7.81 -23.16 13.90
CA LYS A 36 9.05 -22.89 13.15
C LYS A 36 8.77 -22.67 11.67
N GLU A 37 7.91 -23.48 11.07
CA GLU A 37 7.58 -23.35 9.65
C GLU A 37 6.74 -22.09 9.37
N ILE A 38 5.83 -21.73 10.27
CA ILE A 38 5.07 -20.48 10.20
C ILE A 38 6.04 -19.29 10.22
N GLN A 39 6.95 -19.23 11.20
CA GLN A 39 7.94 -18.15 11.28
C GLN A 39 8.80 -18.03 10.01
N ARG A 40 9.21 -19.19 9.44
CA ARG A 40 9.97 -19.23 8.19
C ARG A 40 9.15 -18.65 7.03
N LEU A 41 7.90 -19.06 6.88
CA LEU A 41 7.02 -18.60 5.81
C LEU A 41 6.64 -17.13 5.96
N GLU A 42 6.43 -16.64 7.18
CA GLU A 42 6.20 -15.22 7.46
C GLU A 42 7.40 -14.37 7.05
N THR A 43 8.61 -14.82 7.35
CA THR A 43 9.85 -14.14 6.93
C THR A 43 9.94 -14.05 5.40
N VAL A 44 9.67 -15.17 4.70
CA VAL A 44 9.64 -15.19 3.23
C VAL A 44 8.56 -14.26 2.68
N LEU A 45 7.38 -14.24 3.30
CA LEU A 45 6.27 -13.38 2.89
C LEU A 45 6.60 -11.89 3.04
N ILE A 46 7.28 -11.51 4.13
CA ILE A 46 7.75 -10.13 4.34
C ILE A 46 8.69 -9.72 3.22
N GLU A 47 9.68 -10.56 2.90
CA GLU A 47 10.66 -10.25 1.86
C GLU A 47 10.00 -10.16 0.47
N LEU A 48 9.11 -11.09 0.13
CA LEU A 48 8.37 -11.03 -1.15
C LEU A 48 7.49 -9.78 -1.25
N LYS A 49 6.85 -9.37 -0.15
CA LYS A 49 6.05 -8.13 -0.12
C LYS A 49 6.94 -6.90 -0.35
N ARG A 50 8.13 -6.85 0.27
CA ARG A 50 9.11 -5.79 0.09
C ARG A 50 9.57 -5.70 -1.37
N GLN A 51 10.05 -6.81 -1.94
CA GLN A 51 10.48 -6.87 -3.33
C GLN A 51 9.37 -6.44 -4.30
N ARG A 52 8.14 -6.92 -4.09
CA ARG A 52 6.99 -6.52 -4.91
C ARG A 52 6.72 -5.01 -4.84
N GLN A 53 6.86 -4.40 -3.67
CA GLN A 53 6.69 -2.95 -3.52
C GLN A 53 7.80 -2.18 -4.26
N ASP A 54 9.03 -2.64 -4.16
CA ASP A 54 10.17 -2.02 -4.85
C ASP A 54 9.99 -2.08 -6.38
N PHE A 55 9.62 -3.24 -6.93
CA PHE A 55 9.35 -3.36 -8.36
C PHE A 55 8.15 -2.53 -8.81
N LYS A 56 7.07 -2.45 -8.01
CA LYS A 56 5.93 -1.57 -8.32
C LYS A 56 6.36 -0.11 -8.39
N ARG A 57 7.14 0.35 -7.40
CA ARG A 57 7.67 1.71 -7.37
C ARG A 57 8.49 2.02 -8.61
N HIS A 58 9.45 1.16 -8.93
CA HIS A 58 10.29 1.33 -10.12
C HIS A 58 9.47 1.38 -11.42
N ARG A 59 8.49 0.48 -11.55
CA ARG A 59 7.57 0.47 -12.69
C ARG A 59 6.79 1.79 -12.78
N ASP A 60 6.26 2.28 -11.67
CA ASP A 60 5.45 3.49 -11.63
C ASP A 60 6.31 4.74 -11.92
N GLU A 61 7.56 4.78 -11.48
CA GLU A 61 8.54 5.81 -11.86
C GLU A 61 8.78 5.83 -13.37
N MET A 62 9.01 4.66 -13.99
CA MET A 62 9.20 4.54 -15.44
C MET A 62 7.95 4.97 -16.22
N HIS A 63 6.75 4.57 -15.79
CA HIS A 63 5.50 5.04 -16.41
C HIS A 63 5.34 6.55 -16.27
N THR A 64 5.72 7.12 -15.14
CA THR A 64 5.70 8.56 -14.95
C THR A 64 6.66 9.24 -15.94
N LEU A 65 7.85 8.67 -16.20
CA LEU A 65 8.79 9.22 -17.21
C LEU A 65 8.21 9.20 -18.62
N LEU A 66 7.43 8.18 -18.94
CA LEU A 66 6.75 8.07 -20.23
C LEU A 66 5.44 8.86 -20.30
N SER A 67 5.02 9.51 -19.22
CA SER A 67 3.76 10.27 -19.19
C SER A 67 3.79 11.39 -20.24
N PRO A 68 2.66 11.62 -20.96
CA PRO A 68 2.57 12.68 -21.97
C PRO A 68 2.96 14.06 -21.43
N ALA A 69 2.67 14.33 -20.15
CA ALA A 69 3.01 15.56 -19.45
C ALA A 69 4.52 15.87 -19.43
N ARG A 70 5.40 14.86 -19.55
CA ARG A 70 6.87 15.03 -19.66
C ARG A 70 7.39 15.03 -21.10
N ARG A 71 6.58 14.58 -22.06
CA ARG A 71 6.96 14.51 -23.49
C ARG A 71 6.52 15.74 -24.27
N LEU A 72 5.62 16.54 -23.69
CA LEU A 72 5.21 17.80 -24.28
C LEU A 72 6.31 18.86 -24.02
N PRO A 73 6.76 19.59 -25.04
CA PRO A 73 7.63 20.74 -24.86
C PRO A 73 6.99 21.74 -23.89
N VAL A 74 7.82 22.40 -23.07
CA VAL A 74 7.36 23.36 -22.06
C VAL A 74 6.56 24.48 -22.71
N GLU A 75 6.97 24.92 -23.90
CA GLU A 75 6.33 26.00 -24.67
C GLU A 75 4.88 25.64 -25.06
N VAL A 76 4.61 24.36 -25.32
CA VAL A 76 3.27 23.89 -25.64
C VAL A 76 2.41 23.80 -24.38
N LEU A 77 2.98 23.35 -23.26
CA LEU A 77 2.28 23.36 -21.96
C LEU A 77 1.93 24.79 -21.54
N GLU A 78 2.84 25.73 -21.73
CA GLU A 78 2.64 27.13 -21.45
C GLU A 78 1.49 27.73 -22.26
N GLN A 79 1.42 27.44 -23.56
CA GLN A 79 0.31 27.88 -24.41
C GLN A 79 -1.02 27.28 -23.97
N VAL A 80 -1.04 25.99 -23.61
CA VAL A 80 -2.25 25.33 -23.09
C VAL A 80 -2.69 26.00 -21.78
N PHE A 81 -1.76 26.30 -20.88
CA PHE A 81 -2.08 26.96 -19.61
C PHE A 81 -2.60 28.38 -19.82
N ASP A 82 -2.03 29.14 -20.75
CA ASP A 82 -2.54 30.48 -21.09
C ASP A 82 -3.97 30.42 -21.61
N ILE A 83 -4.26 29.50 -22.53
CA ILE A 83 -5.61 29.33 -23.08
C ILE A 83 -6.59 28.89 -21.98
N ALA A 84 -6.17 27.96 -21.13
CA ALA A 84 -7.04 27.37 -20.12
C ALA A 84 -7.30 28.31 -18.93
N CYS A 85 -6.28 29.02 -18.44
CA CYS A 85 -6.35 29.84 -17.24
C CYS A 85 -6.70 31.30 -17.51
N LEU A 86 -6.39 31.86 -18.69
CA LEU A 86 -6.68 33.26 -19.02
C LEU A 86 -8.00 33.42 -19.78
N SER A 87 -8.71 32.34 -20.06
CA SER A 87 -10.07 32.37 -20.59
C SER A 87 -11.11 32.48 -19.46
N ASP A 88 -12.39 32.68 -19.83
CA ASP A 88 -13.53 32.74 -18.89
C ASP A 88 -13.69 31.50 -17.99
N PHE A 89 -12.93 30.43 -18.25
CA PHE A 89 -12.92 29.19 -17.48
C PHE A 89 -11.82 29.11 -16.41
N GLY A 90 -10.95 30.11 -16.30
CA GLY A 90 -9.77 30.08 -15.43
C GLY A 90 -10.09 30.05 -13.93
N ILE A 91 -11.13 30.78 -13.51
CA ILE A 91 -11.58 30.85 -12.12
C ILE A 91 -13.11 30.85 -12.08
N THR A 92 -13.69 29.85 -11.42
CA THR A 92 -15.11 29.82 -11.08
C THR A 92 -15.30 30.09 -9.60
N VAL A 93 -16.00 31.16 -9.24
CA VAL A 93 -16.37 31.46 -7.86
C VAL A 93 -17.85 31.14 -7.66
N THR A 94 -18.14 30.20 -6.76
CA THR A 94 -19.51 29.92 -6.29
C THR A 94 -19.68 30.38 -4.85
N GLN A 95 -20.91 30.42 -4.34
CA GLN A 95 -21.18 30.85 -2.95
C GLN A 95 -20.39 30.03 -1.90
N ASN A 96 -20.00 28.79 -2.21
CA ASN A 96 -19.38 27.87 -1.24
C ASN A 96 -17.99 27.36 -1.66
N SER A 97 -17.46 27.75 -2.83
CA SER A 97 -16.14 27.31 -3.30
C SER A 97 -15.53 28.22 -4.35
N VAL A 98 -14.20 28.30 -4.33
CA VAL A 98 -13.40 28.87 -5.42
C VAL A 98 -12.74 27.71 -6.15
N ASP A 99 -13.00 27.60 -7.44
CA ASP A 99 -12.38 26.63 -8.33
C ASP A 99 -11.45 27.35 -9.29
N ALA A 100 -10.15 27.31 -9.01
CA ALA A 100 -9.12 27.88 -9.88
C ALA A 100 -8.42 26.78 -10.67
N LEU A 101 -8.48 26.88 -11.99
CA LEU A 101 -7.85 25.89 -12.87
C LEU A 101 -6.33 25.90 -12.69
N THR A 102 -5.74 27.06 -12.45
CA THR A 102 -4.31 27.24 -12.11
C THR A 102 -3.90 26.40 -10.90
N LEU A 103 -4.74 26.36 -9.85
CA LEU A 103 -4.50 25.51 -8.69
C LEU A 103 -4.55 24.03 -9.06
N LYS A 104 -5.54 23.60 -9.86
CA LYS A 104 -5.65 22.21 -10.32
C LYS A 104 -4.45 21.78 -11.16
N LEU A 105 -4.00 22.62 -12.09
CA LEU A 105 -2.84 22.35 -12.94
C LEU A 105 -1.55 22.20 -12.11
N SER A 106 -1.37 23.03 -11.08
CA SER A 106 -0.20 22.96 -10.18
C SER A 106 -0.09 21.64 -9.38
N GLN A 107 -1.17 20.87 -9.29
CA GLN A 107 -1.21 19.60 -8.56
C GLN A 107 -0.99 18.37 -9.46
N VAL A 108 -0.85 18.55 -10.78
CA VAL A 108 -0.68 17.43 -11.72
C VAL A 108 0.70 16.77 -11.60
N CYS A 109 1.77 17.55 -11.67
CA CYS A 109 3.15 17.09 -11.48
C CYS A 109 4.09 18.24 -11.10
N SER A 110 5.34 17.92 -10.74
CA SER A 110 6.34 18.93 -10.35
C SER A 110 6.66 19.91 -11.49
N VAL A 111 6.73 19.44 -12.74
CA VAL A 111 6.99 20.29 -13.91
C VAL A 111 5.85 21.28 -14.14
N TRP A 112 4.60 20.82 -14.08
CA TRP A 112 3.43 21.70 -14.25
C TRP A 112 3.35 22.73 -13.13
N ARG A 113 3.67 22.31 -11.90
CA ARG A 113 3.78 23.20 -10.75
C ARG A 113 4.83 24.29 -10.97
N GLU A 114 6.01 23.91 -11.44
CA GLU A 114 7.11 24.85 -11.70
C GLU A 114 6.74 25.88 -12.76
N ILE A 115 6.13 25.45 -13.87
CA ILE A 115 5.63 26.35 -14.93
C ILE A 115 4.55 27.30 -14.39
N VAL A 116 3.59 26.79 -13.61
CA VAL A 116 2.51 27.63 -13.05
C VAL A 116 3.07 28.63 -12.03
N GLN A 117 4.05 28.24 -11.24
CA GLN A 117 4.67 29.12 -10.24
C GLN A 117 5.58 30.19 -10.86
N SER A 118 6.27 29.88 -11.96
CA SER A 118 7.13 30.84 -12.67
C SER A 118 6.33 31.88 -13.47
N ARG A 119 5.01 31.69 -13.61
CA ARG A 119 4.13 32.55 -14.42
C ARG A 119 3.03 33.18 -13.56
N PRO A 120 3.31 34.34 -12.91
CA PRO A 120 2.34 35.06 -12.10
C PRO A 120 1.05 35.45 -12.84
N VAL A 121 1.11 35.60 -14.17
CA VAL A 121 -0.06 35.95 -15.02
C VAL A 121 -1.19 34.93 -14.94
N LEU A 122 -0.91 33.69 -14.52
CA LEU A 122 -1.91 32.62 -14.44
C LEU A 122 -2.79 32.69 -13.17
N TRP A 123 -2.52 33.60 -12.23
CA TRP A 123 -3.25 33.78 -10.97
C TRP A 123 -4.17 35.01 -11.02
#